data_AF-A0A8J6DMW5-F1
#
_entry.id   AF-A0A8J6DMW5-F1
#
_cell.length_a   1.000
_cell.length_b   1.000
_cell.length_c   1.000
_cell.angle_alpha   90.00
_cell.angle_beta   90.00
_cell.angle_gamma   90.00
#
_symmetry.space_group_name_H-M   'P 1'
#
loop_
_entity.id
_entity.type
_entity.pdbx_description
1 polymer ?
#
loop_
_entity_poly.entity_id
_entity_poly.type
_entity_poly.pdbx_seq_one_letter_code
_entity_poly.pdbx_strand_id
1 'polypeptide(L)' 'VILGENLTANCPEVIYEIKEETPVFYKLVPHPKNNSYIYLTAGKEVRRIPVANCSKHKSCSECLTAADPHCGWCHAPQ' A
#
# COMPACT_ATOMS: atom_id res chain seq x y z
N VAL A 1 -7.94 2.73 1.52
CA VAL A 1 -8.87 2.10 2.50
C VAL A 1 -8.89 0.61 2.25
N ILE A 2 -9.11 -0.17 3.30
CA ILE A 2 -9.39 -1.60 3.26
C ILE A 2 -10.85 -1.76 3.66
N LEU A 3 -11.59 -2.58 2.92
CA LEU A 3 -13.01 -2.81 3.15
C LEU A 3 -13.19 -4.04 4.05
N GLY A 4 -13.99 -3.91 5.10
CA GLY A 4 -14.38 -5.02 5.97
C GLY A 4 -15.49 -5.89 5.38
N GLU A 5 -16.00 -6.83 6.19
CA GLU A 5 -17.01 -7.83 5.79
C GLU A 5 -18.30 -7.21 5.22
N ASN A 6 -18.70 -6.04 5.71
CA ASN A 6 -19.89 -5.30 5.25
C ASN A 6 -19.55 -4.10 4.35
N LEU A 7 -18.42 -4.14 3.64
CA LEU A 7 -17.90 -3.03 2.82
C LEU A 7 -17.69 -1.72 3.59
N THR A 8 -17.61 -1.80 4.92
CA THR A 8 -17.27 -0.66 5.78
C THR A 8 -15.83 -0.26 5.53
N ALA A 9 -15.61 1.00 5.14
CA ALA A 9 -14.27 1.53 4.94
C ALA A 9 -13.61 1.85 6.28
N ASN A 10 -12.35 1.44 6.45
CA ASN A 10 -11.51 1.89 7.56
C ASN A 10 -10.95 3.30 7.30
N CYS A 11 -10.24 3.85 8.29
CA CYS A 11 -9.45 5.06 8.10
C CYS A 11 -8.40 4.83 6.99
N PRO A 12 -8.28 5.74 6.00
CA PRO A 12 -7.29 5.61 4.96
C PRO A 12 -5.87 5.77 5.50
N GLU A 13 -4.97 4.90 5.06
CA GLU A 13 -3.54 5.01 5.32
C GLU A 13 -2.82 5.68 4.15
N VAL A 14 -1.85 6.55 4.46
CA VAL A 14 -0.95 7.16 3.48
C VAL A 14 0.22 6.22 3.19
N ILE A 15 0.29 5.69 1.96
CA ILE A 15 1.35 4.76 1.53
C ILE A 15 2.52 5.47 0.82
N TYR A 16 2.30 6.66 0.28
CA TYR A 16 3.29 7.43 -0.46
C TYR A 16 2.90 8.91 -0.52
N GLU A 17 3.89 9.80 -0.36
CA GLU A 17 3.73 11.24 -0.49
C GLU A 17 4.65 11.76 -1.59
N ILE A 18 4.12 12.63 -2.46
CA ILE A 18 4.90 13.31 -3.49
C ILE A 18 5.52 14.55 -2.88
N LYS A 19 6.86 14.64 -2.85
CA LYS A 19 7.58 15.77 -2.22
C LYS A 19 7.21 17.13 -2.82
N GLU A 20 6.98 17.16 -4.14
CA GLU A 20 6.61 18.37 -4.87
C GLU A 20 5.10 18.67 -4.79
N GLU A 21 4.33 17.85 -4.05
CA GLU A 21 2.87 17.95 -3.87
C GLU A 21 2.10 18.05 -5.20
N THR A 22 2.69 17.51 -6.27
CA THR A 22 2.10 17.54 -7.61
C THR A 22 0.82 16.70 -7.62
N PRO A 23 -0.30 17.21 -8.19
CA PRO A 23 -1.55 16.47 -8.23
C PRO A 23 -1.40 15.11 -8.94
N VAL A 24 -2.00 14.09 -8.32
CA VAL A 24 -2.03 12.74 -8.86
C VAL A 24 -2.91 12.70 -10.11
N PHE A 25 -2.42 12.08 -11.18
CA PHE A 25 -3.20 11.84 -12.38
C PHE A 25 -4.39 10.93 -12.06
N TYR A 26 -5.56 11.24 -12.61
CA TYR A 26 -6.83 10.57 -12.25
C TYR A 26 -6.84 9.05 -12.47
N LYS A 27 -5.89 8.52 -13.24
CA LYS A 27 -5.74 7.09 -13.50
C LYS A 27 -4.51 6.53 -12.80
N LEU A 28 -4.76 5.61 -11.87
CA LEU A 28 -3.75 4.72 -11.31
C LEU A 28 -3.73 3.40 -12.08
N VAL A 29 -2.54 2.83 -12.31
CA VAL A 29 -2.40 1.60 -13.11
C VAL A 29 -1.71 0.53 -12.27
N PRO A 30 -2.35 -0.63 -11.98
CA PRO A 30 -1.70 -1.73 -11.28
C PRO A 30 -0.58 -2.31 -12.14
N HIS A 31 0.49 -2.77 -11.50
CA HIS A 31 1.58 -3.41 -12.23
C HIS A 31 1.13 -4.78 -12.77
N PRO A 32 1.28 -5.08 -14.08
CA PRO A 32 0.60 -6.20 -14.74
C PRO A 32 1.11 -7.59 -14.34
N LYS A 33 2.32 -7.70 -13.77
CA LYS A 33 2.96 -8.97 -13.40
C LYS A 33 3.30 -9.10 -11.91
N ASN A 34 3.26 -8.00 -11.18
CA ASN A 34 3.74 -7.96 -9.80
C ASN A 34 2.73 -7.19 -8.98
N ASN A 35 1.85 -7.93 -8.32
CA ASN A 35 0.68 -7.39 -7.64
C ASN A 35 1.05 -6.58 -6.38
N SER A 36 2.33 -6.55 -6.01
CA SER A 36 2.84 -5.72 -4.90
C SER A 36 3.13 -4.28 -5.32
N TYR A 37 2.92 -3.90 -6.59
CA TYR A 37 3.22 -2.55 -7.10
C TYR A 37 2.08 -1.91 -7.90
N ILE A 38 2.04 -0.59 -7.85
CA ILE A 38 1.18 0.28 -8.64
C ILE A 38 2.00 1.41 -9.27
N TYR A 39 1.60 1.86 -10.45
CA TYR A 39 2.16 3.05 -11.09
C TYR A 39 1.37 4.29 -10.70
N LEU A 40 2.04 5.17 -9.96
CA LEU A 40 1.57 6.51 -9.61
C LEU A 40 2.09 7.49 -10.66
N THR A 41 1.18 8.16 -11.36
CA THR A 41 1.54 9.21 -12.33
C THR A 41 1.17 10.56 -11.75
N ALA A 42 2.08 11.52 -11.79
CA ALA A 42 1.84 12.89 -11.34
C ALA A 42 2.69 13.86 -12.17
N GLY A 43 2.04 14.89 -12.74
CA GLY A 43 2.71 15.84 -13.64
C GLY A 43 3.39 15.13 -14.82
N LYS A 44 4.72 15.20 -14.86
CA LYS A 44 5.57 14.60 -15.92
C LYS A 44 6.31 13.34 -15.47
N GLU A 45 5.99 12.81 -14.29
CA GLU A 45 6.70 11.69 -13.67
C GLU A 45 5.77 10.48 -13.47
N VAL A 46 6.37 9.29 -13.62
CA VAL A 46 5.73 8.00 -13.30
C VAL A 46 6.61 7.28 -12.30
N ARG A 47 6.04 6.92 -11.15
CA ARG A 47 6.72 6.22 -10.06
C ARG A 47 6.07 4.87 -9.83
N ARG A 48 6.87 3.80 -9.73
CA ARG A 48 6.40 2.48 -9.29
C ARG A 48 6.51 2.41 -7.77
N ILE A 49 5.38 2.41 -7.08
CA ILE A 49 5.32 2.40 -5.60
C ILE A 49 4.74 1.08 -5.09
N PRO A 50 5.16 0.59 -3.90
CA PRO A 50 4.54 -0.58 -3.29
C PRO A 50 3.09 -0.28 -2.90
N VAL A 51 2.24 -1.31 -2.91
CA VAL A 51 0.82 -1.18 -2.53
C VAL A 51 0.58 -1.13 -1.02
N ALA A 52 1.58 -1.56 -0.22
CA ALA A 52 1.53 -1.56 1.24
C ALA A 52 2.93 -1.36 1.83
N ASN A 53 3.00 -0.82 3.05
CA ASN A 53 4.26 -0.58 3.77
C ASN A 53 4.40 -1.49 5.00
N CYS A 54 4.43 -2.81 4.77
CA CYS A 54 4.43 -3.81 5.85
C CYS A 54 5.62 -3.68 6.81
N SER A 55 6.76 -3.19 6.32
CA SER A 55 8.00 -3.05 7.12
C SER A 55 7.89 -2.05 8.27
N LYS A 56 6.83 -1.22 8.31
CA LYS A 56 6.55 -0.34 9.45
C LYS A 56 6.16 -1.12 10.72
N HIS A 57 5.55 -2.30 10.56
CA HIS A 57 5.14 -3.16 11.68
C HIS A 57 6.35 -3.91 12.21
N LYS A 58 6.62 -3.80 13.51
CA LYS A 58 7.81 -4.38 14.16
C LYS A 58 7.50 -5.61 15.00
N SER A 59 6.23 -5.99 15.08
CA SER A 59 5.79 -7.22 15.75
C SER A 59 4.73 -7.94 14.93
N CYS A 60 4.60 -9.25 15.19
CA CYS A 60 3.54 -10.08 14.61
C CYS A 60 2.16 -9.48 14.91
N SER A 61 1.93 -9.06 16.16
CA SER A 61 0.66 -8.45 16.57
C SER A 61 0.36 -7.17 15.79
N GLU A 62 1.33 -6.26 15.65
CA GLU A 62 1.14 -5.03 14.86
C GLU A 62 0.82 -5.34 13.39
N CYS A 63 1.53 -6.31 12.80
CA CYS A 63 1.36 -6.65 11.39
C CYS A 63 -0.02 -7.27 11.12
N LEU A 64 -0.47 -8.18 11.98
CA LEU A 64 -1.74 -8.89 11.78
C LEU A 64 -2.96 -8.05 12.17
N THR A 65 -2.86 -7.21 13.21
CA THR A 65 -3.98 -6.34 13.63
C THR A 65 -4.24 -5.18 12.67
N ALA A 66 -3.27 -4.81 11.83
CA ALA A 66 -3.47 -3.83 10.77
C ALA A 66 -4.45 -4.28 9.69
N ALA A 67 -4.71 -5.60 9.58
CA ALA A 67 -5.62 -6.20 8.61
C ALA A 67 -5.34 -5.80 7.14
N ASP A 68 -4.08 -5.50 6.81
CA ASP A 68 -3.66 -5.24 5.43
C ASP A 68 -3.46 -6.57 4.67
N PRO A 69 -4.26 -6.85 3.63
CA PRO A 69 -4.22 -8.13 2.91
C PRO A 69 -2.92 -8.35 2.12
N HIS A 70 -2.10 -7.32 1.92
CA HIS A 70 -0.79 -7.45 1.28
C HIS A 70 0.33 -7.78 2.28
N CYS A 71 0.05 -7.69 3.57
CA CYS A 71 1.02 -7.90 4.63
C CYS A 71 0.85 -9.23 5.35
N GLY A 72 1.97 -9.77 5.80
CA GLY A 72 2.01 -10.97 6.63
C GLY A 72 3.28 -10.98 7.45
N TRP A 73 3.20 -11.57 8.64
CA TRP A 73 4.37 -11.72 9.49
C TRP A 73 5.12 -13.01 9.12
N CYS A 74 6.38 -12.87 8.73
CA CYS A 74 7.23 -14.00 8.38
C CYS A 74 8.09 -14.39 9.58
N HIS A 75 7.90 -15.59 10.11
CA HIS A 75 8.86 -16.21 11.02
C HIS A 75 9.85 -17.00 10.18
N ALA A 76 11.12 -16.57 10.15
CA ALA A 76 12.16 -17.40 9.58
C ALA A 76 12.33 -18.66 10.45
N PRO A 77 12.26 -19.87 9.87
CA PRO A 77 12.71 -21.05 10.59
C PRO A 77 14.20 -20.90 10.88
N GLN A 78 14.61 -21.23 12.11
CA GLN A 78 16.02 -21.34 12.50
C GLN A 78 16.71 -22.45 11.71
#